data_AF-A0A117V3A2-F1
#
_entry.id   AF-A0A117V3A2-F1
#
_cell.length_a   1.000
_cell.length_b   1.000
_cell.length_c   1.000
_cell.angle_alpha   90.00
_cell.angle_beta   90.00
_cell.angle_gamma   90.00
#
_symmetry.space_group_name_H-M   'P 1'
#
loop_
_entity.id
_entity.type
_entity.pdbx_description
1 polymer ?
#
loop_
_entity_poly.entity_id
_entity_poly.type
_entity_poly.pdbx_seq_one_letter_code
_entity_poly.pdbx_strand_id
1 'polypeptide(L)'
;MADRNILLIEPDYKNKYPPLGLMKIAQYHGPNGKRDNVRFVKGRDRSALNQAWDRIYVTTLFSFEYPKIAETIDFALQVANGQADKVFVGGIAASLMHQRFLDERRWHGVRFIKGLLTAPPAQSLQLDDFAEELYSDDLSGKPIEDLIPDYSILDQVEYRYPVRDAYFAYTSRGCIRKCHFCGVPKLEGMQRDTDSLTATVRAIDELYGPRKDLILMDNNVVASPRFKEIIAEIRDLGFTPGAKLLRPGTRVPVQRRVDFNQGVDARILCKDKMYLRELSSIALRPLRIAFDHLGVRKPYEQAVRYAHEFGLHELSNYMLYNFHDGPDDLFERMRLNVTLNEELGIRIWSFPMRFQPTDRPDRGHIGDKWTRFQLRSMQIILQATHGVVSGEPEFFKRAFGDTFADYERILAMPHDIIFNREYYENGPGRAEFTDFQRAFNRLSETDRAELLGLLSSRDPRHFHTLRDDADSDALRAVLPFYVPRPKEEWLTVWQSKRDAVSAEVNSGLAEEERVEDAGLDYEDTSETPDAVMAPIAA
;
A
#
# COMPACT_ATOMS: atom_id res chain seq x y z
N MET A 1 -27.17 -7.80 27.65
CA MET A 1 -28.02 -6.97 26.77
C MET A 1 -27.66 -7.31 25.34
N ALA A 2 -28.62 -7.81 24.57
CA ALA A 2 -28.53 -8.00 23.12
C ALA A 2 -29.22 -6.81 22.42
N ASP A 3 -29.13 -6.73 21.09
CA ASP A 3 -29.87 -5.81 20.23
C ASP A 3 -29.41 -4.34 20.27
N ARG A 4 -28.14 -4.05 20.60
CA ARG A 4 -27.58 -2.70 20.43
C ARG A 4 -27.26 -2.42 18.97
N ASN A 5 -27.40 -1.18 18.55
CA ASN A 5 -27.10 -0.74 17.19
C ASN A 5 -25.65 -0.28 17.09
N ILE A 6 -24.83 -1.04 16.36
CA ILE A 6 -23.39 -0.81 16.23
C ILE A 6 -23.06 -0.48 14.78
N LEU A 7 -22.48 0.70 14.56
CA LEU A 7 -22.01 1.13 13.24
C LEU A 7 -20.51 0.97 13.11
N LEU A 8 -20.07 0.40 12.00
CA LEU A 8 -18.68 0.27 11.61
C LEU A 8 -18.46 1.07 10.34
N ILE A 9 -17.47 1.96 10.33
CA ILE A 9 -17.19 2.85 9.21
C ILE A 9 -15.74 2.68 8.77
N GLU A 10 -15.54 2.27 7.52
CA GLU A 10 -14.26 2.39 6.84
C GLU A 10 -14.29 3.64 5.95
N PRO A 11 -13.30 4.54 5.99
CA PRO A 11 -13.22 5.64 5.05
C PRO A 11 -13.17 5.17 3.58
N ASP A 12 -13.44 6.08 2.64
CA ASP A 12 -13.52 5.78 1.20
C ASP A 12 -12.13 5.64 0.55
N TYR A 13 -11.35 4.70 1.07
CA TYR A 13 -10.07 4.27 0.53
C TYR A 13 -10.30 3.35 -0.68
N LYS A 14 -9.38 3.44 -1.65
CA LYS A 14 -9.24 2.39 -2.66
C LYS A 14 -8.24 1.38 -2.09
N ASN A 15 -8.73 0.33 -1.46
CA ASN A 15 -7.90 -0.61 -0.71
C ASN A 15 -8.24 -2.06 -1.05
N LYS A 16 -7.21 -2.91 -1.13
CA LYS A 16 -7.37 -4.27 -1.62
C LYS A 16 -7.78 -5.26 -0.53
N TYR A 17 -7.42 -4.95 0.71
CA TYR A 17 -7.73 -5.77 1.88
C TYR A 17 -8.98 -5.26 2.60
N PRO A 18 -9.86 -6.15 3.07
CA PRO A 18 -10.97 -5.74 3.93
C PRO A 18 -10.47 -5.23 5.30
N PRO A 19 -11.25 -4.38 5.99
CA PRO A 19 -10.85 -3.76 7.26
C PRO A 19 -10.87 -4.78 8.41
N LEU A 20 -9.79 -5.55 8.55
CA LEU A 20 -9.72 -6.70 9.46
C LEU A 20 -10.03 -6.35 10.92
N GLY A 21 -9.63 -5.16 11.38
CA GLY A 21 -9.96 -4.67 12.72
C GLY A 21 -11.47 -4.51 12.92
N LEU A 22 -12.19 -3.95 11.94
CA LEU A 22 -13.65 -3.82 11.98
C LEU A 22 -14.32 -5.18 11.86
N MET A 23 -13.79 -6.12 11.06
CA MET A 23 -14.33 -7.47 10.98
C MET A 23 -14.26 -8.20 12.33
N LYS A 24 -13.21 -7.99 13.12
CA LYS A 24 -13.11 -8.57 14.47
C LYS A 24 -14.02 -7.86 15.49
N ILE A 25 -14.17 -6.54 15.38
CA ILE A 25 -15.16 -5.80 16.18
C ILE A 25 -16.58 -6.27 15.83
N ALA A 26 -16.86 -6.53 14.56
CA ALA A 26 -18.12 -7.13 14.11
C ALA A 26 -18.32 -8.52 14.73
N GLN A 27 -17.30 -9.38 14.78
CA GLN A 27 -17.38 -10.67 15.47
C GLN A 27 -17.70 -10.52 16.97
N TYR A 28 -17.09 -9.54 17.64
CA TYR A 28 -17.34 -9.26 19.05
C TYR A 28 -18.78 -8.84 19.32
N HIS A 29 -19.32 -7.94 18.49
CA HIS A 29 -20.69 -7.44 18.65
C HIS A 29 -21.75 -8.39 18.08
N GLY A 30 -21.45 -9.10 17.00
CA GLY A 30 -22.40 -9.81 16.16
C GLY A 30 -23.05 -11.04 16.80
N PRO A 31 -23.71 -11.88 16.00
CA PRO A 31 -24.57 -12.96 16.48
C PRO A 31 -23.88 -13.99 17.39
N ASN A 32 -22.56 -14.18 17.23
CA ASN A 32 -21.77 -15.13 18.00
C ASN A 32 -21.03 -14.48 19.19
N GLY A 33 -21.20 -13.17 19.38
CA GLY A 33 -20.62 -12.40 20.47
C GLY A 33 -21.71 -11.80 21.37
N LYS A 34 -21.84 -10.47 21.36
CA LYS A 34 -22.85 -9.75 22.18
C LYS A 34 -24.28 -9.86 21.66
N ARG A 35 -24.47 -10.31 20.41
CA ARG A 35 -25.78 -10.38 19.71
C ARG A 35 -26.39 -9.00 19.48
N ASP A 36 -25.56 -8.09 19.01
CA ASP A 36 -25.92 -6.74 18.59
C ASP A 36 -26.23 -6.68 17.09
N ASN A 37 -26.91 -5.60 16.70
CA ASN A 37 -27.19 -5.25 15.31
C ASN A 37 -26.00 -4.52 14.71
N VAL A 38 -25.14 -5.26 14.02
CA VAL A 38 -23.93 -4.70 13.37
C VAL A 38 -24.23 -4.25 11.95
N ARG A 39 -23.93 -3.00 11.66
CA ARG A 39 -23.94 -2.44 10.30
C ARG A 39 -22.56 -1.94 9.90
N PHE A 40 -22.11 -2.31 8.72
CA PHE A 40 -20.88 -1.81 8.12
C PHE A 40 -21.18 -0.91 6.92
N VAL A 41 -20.49 0.22 6.86
CA VAL A 41 -20.52 1.13 5.72
C VAL A 41 -19.10 1.52 5.31
N LYS A 42 -18.94 1.81 4.02
CA LYS A 42 -17.70 2.37 3.47
C LYS A 42 -17.95 3.80 2.98
N GLY A 43 -17.06 4.71 3.35
CA GLY A 43 -17.20 6.14 3.10
C GLY A 43 -18.32 6.78 3.91
N ARG A 44 -18.91 7.83 3.35
CA ARG A 44 -19.97 8.65 3.98
C ARG A 44 -21.36 8.24 3.51
N ASP A 45 -21.71 6.96 3.69
CA ASP A 45 -23.02 6.45 3.31
C ASP A 45 -24.12 7.07 4.18
N ARG A 46 -24.85 8.03 3.59
CA ARG A 46 -25.91 8.81 4.25
C ARG A 46 -27.05 7.96 4.78
N SER A 47 -27.25 6.73 4.29
CA SER A 47 -28.29 5.86 4.82
C SER A 47 -28.03 5.39 6.27
N ALA A 48 -26.82 5.61 6.80
CA ALA A 48 -26.52 5.47 8.22
C ALA A 48 -27.22 6.51 9.11
N LEU A 49 -27.67 7.65 8.55
CA LEU A 49 -28.40 8.70 9.27
C LEU A 49 -29.84 8.30 9.62
N ASN A 50 -30.37 7.23 9.01
CA ASN A 50 -31.76 6.82 9.18
C ASN A 50 -32.01 6.00 10.46
N GLN A 51 -31.01 5.85 11.31
CA GLN A 51 -31.05 5.00 12.49
C GLN A 51 -30.21 5.62 13.62
N ALA A 52 -30.65 5.43 14.86
CA ALA A 52 -29.87 5.78 16.04
C ALA A 52 -28.87 4.67 16.39
N TRP A 53 -27.64 5.08 16.72
CA TRP A 53 -26.53 4.19 17.03
C TRP A 53 -26.17 4.27 18.52
N ASP A 54 -25.93 3.11 19.11
CA ASP A 54 -25.43 2.99 20.49
C ASP A 54 -23.90 3.17 20.52
N ARG A 55 -23.20 2.73 19.46
CA ARG A 55 -21.75 2.92 19.30
C ARG A 55 -21.35 2.97 17.82
N ILE A 56 -20.35 3.79 17.52
CA ILE A 56 -19.79 3.96 16.16
C ILE A 56 -18.28 3.73 16.22
N TYR A 57 -17.77 2.85 15.37
CA TYR A 57 -16.34 2.60 15.20
C TYR A 57 -15.86 3.06 13.83
N VAL A 58 -14.82 3.87 13.78
CA VAL A 58 -14.14 4.32 12.56
C VAL A 58 -12.74 3.72 12.52
N THR A 59 -12.40 3.01 11.45
CA THR A 59 -11.03 2.52 11.24
C THR A 59 -10.21 3.52 10.43
N THR A 60 -8.90 3.52 10.66
CA THR A 60 -7.94 4.36 9.95
C THR A 60 -6.81 3.51 9.39
N LEU A 61 -6.36 3.82 8.17
CA LEU A 61 -5.35 3.05 7.45
C LEU A 61 -4.06 3.86 7.33
N PHE A 62 -3.80 4.51 6.20
CA PHE A 62 -2.55 5.24 6.00
C PHE A 62 -2.60 6.67 6.55
N SER A 63 -1.51 7.10 7.18
CA SER A 63 -1.40 8.45 7.75
C SER A 63 -1.60 9.55 6.71
N PHE A 64 -1.11 9.36 5.49
CA PHE A 64 -1.27 10.33 4.40
C PHE A 64 -2.69 10.43 3.83
N GLU A 65 -3.63 9.56 4.28
CA GLU A 65 -5.06 9.67 3.96
C GLU A 65 -5.82 10.48 5.02
N TYR A 66 -5.09 11.23 5.87
CA TYR A 66 -5.66 12.05 6.93
C TYR A 66 -6.85 12.93 6.49
N PRO A 67 -6.86 13.58 5.31
CA PRO A 67 -8.04 14.32 4.86
C PRO A 67 -9.31 13.46 4.75
N LYS A 68 -9.22 12.27 4.15
CA LYS A 68 -10.36 11.34 4.05
C LYS A 68 -10.79 10.79 5.40
N ILE A 69 -9.83 10.54 6.28
CA ILE A 69 -10.08 10.13 7.67
C ILE A 69 -10.87 11.23 8.38
N ALA A 70 -10.40 12.47 8.30
CA ALA A 70 -11.03 13.62 8.94
C ALA A 70 -12.48 13.81 8.47
N GLU A 71 -12.73 13.75 7.16
CA GLU A 71 -14.08 13.81 6.60
C GLU A 71 -14.99 12.69 7.11
N THR A 72 -14.43 11.52 7.40
CA THR A 72 -15.18 10.37 7.89
C THR A 72 -15.47 10.46 9.40
N ILE A 73 -14.55 11.01 10.19
CA ILE A 73 -14.79 11.28 11.62
C ILE A 73 -15.88 12.36 11.77
N ASP A 74 -15.81 13.42 10.97
CA ASP A 74 -16.84 14.47 10.95
C ASP A 74 -18.21 13.90 10.58
N PHE A 75 -18.26 12.99 9.61
CA PHE A 75 -19.47 12.25 9.26
C PHE A 75 -19.96 11.33 10.39
N ALA A 76 -19.06 10.63 11.09
CA ALA A 76 -19.42 9.79 12.24
C ALA A 76 -20.05 10.61 13.37
N LEU A 77 -19.53 11.81 13.64
CA LEU A 77 -20.12 12.76 14.59
C LEU A 77 -21.52 13.23 14.16
N GLN A 78 -21.71 13.48 12.87
CA GLN A 78 -23.04 13.79 12.32
C GLN A 78 -24.01 12.62 12.54
N VAL A 79 -23.57 11.39 12.26
CA VAL A 79 -24.37 10.16 12.46
C VAL A 79 -24.68 9.91 13.94
N ALA A 80 -23.78 10.29 14.84
CA ALA A 80 -23.99 10.26 16.28
C ALA A 80 -24.90 11.39 16.80
N ASN A 81 -25.39 12.28 15.94
CA ASN A 81 -26.12 13.49 16.32
C ASN A 81 -25.34 14.33 17.35
N GLY A 82 -24.02 14.47 17.15
CA GLY A 82 -23.12 15.23 18.03
C GLY A 82 -22.68 14.52 19.32
N GLN A 83 -23.15 13.31 19.60
CA GLN A 83 -22.71 12.52 20.77
C GLN A 83 -21.32 11.91 20.53
N ALA A 84 -20.29 12.72 20.72
CA ALA A 84 -18.90 12.34 20.44
C ALA A 84 -18.41 11.14 21.27
N ASP A 85 -18.94 10.96 22.48
CA ASP A 85 -18.66 9.84 23.40
C ASP A 85 -19.01 8.46 22.81
N LYS A 86 -19.90 8.43 21.81
CA LYS A 86 -20.26 7.20 21.08
C LYS A 86 -19.30 6.84 19.95
N VAL A 87 -18.39 7.73 19.59
CA VAL A 87 -17.50 7.58 18.42
C VAL A 87 -16.12 7.12 18.88
N PHE A 88 -15.72 5.97 18.35
CA PHE A 88 -14.44 5.32 18.61
C PHE A 88 -13.64 5.30 17.32
N VAL A 89 -12.43 5.86 17.32
CA VAL A 89 -11.56 5.92 16.15
C VAL A 89 -10.28 5.15 16.44
N GLY A 90 -9.96 4.14 15.63
CA GLY A 90 -8.78 3.31 15.80
C GLY A 90 -8.09 2.99 14.48
N GLY A 91 -7.07 2.14 14.53
CA GLY A 91 -6.32 1.72 13.35
C GLY A 91 -4.93 2.37 13.24
N ILE A 92 -4.30 2.19 12.09
CA ILE A 92 -2.87 2.46 11.89
C ILE A 92 -2.56 3.96 12.01
N ALA A 93 -3.26 4.82 11.27
CA ALA A 93 -3.04 6.27 11.31
C ALA A 93 -3.36 6.87 12.69
N ALA A 94 -4.49 6.48 13.30
CA ALA A 94 -4.88 6.93 14.65
C ALA A 94 -3.87 6.52 15.73
N SER A 95 -3.15 5.42 15.52
CA SER A 95 -2.11 4.95 16.43
C SER A 95 -0.77 5.66 16.22
N LEU A 96 -0.36 5.87 14.96
CA LEU A 96 0.92 6.48 14.59
C LEU A 96 0.92 8.01 14.79
N MET A 97 -0.21 8.66 14.53
CA MET A 97 -0.40 10.12 14.68
C MET A 97 -1.29 10.46 15.88
N HIS A 98 -1.29 9.64 16.93
CA HIS A 98 -2.27 9.72 18.01
C HIS A 98 -2.46 11.13 18.60
N GLN A 99 -1.36 11.83 18.88
CA GLN A 99 -1.43 13.18 19.45
C GLN A 99 -2.14 14.17 18.51
N ARG A 100 -1.90 14.09 17.20
CA ARG A 100 -2.57 14.94 16.20
C ARG A 100 -4.09 14.78 16.24
N PHE A 101 -4.58 13.56 16.45
CA PHE A 101 -6.01 13.31 16.58
C PHE A 101 -6.59 13.88 17.89
N LEU A 102 -5.86 13.76 19.00
CA LEU A 102 -6.27 14.31 20.29
C LEU A 102 -6.29 15.85 20.31
N ASP A 103 -5.35 16.50 19.62
CA ASP A 103 -5.22 17.96 19.61
C ASP A 103 -6.30 18.67 18.77
N GLU A 104 -7.03 17.92 17.93
CA GLU A 104 -8.05 18.47 17.03
C GLU A 104 -9.36 18.77 17.79
N ARG A 105 -9.60 20.06 18.03
CA ARG A 105 -10.69 20.52 18.92
C ARG A 105 -12.08 20.08 18.48
N ARG A 106 -12.34 19.99 17.17
CA ARG A 106 -13.66 19.56 16.65
C ARG A 106 -14.00 18.10 16.97
N TRP A 107 -13.03 17.30 17.41
CA TRP A 107 -13.22 15.90 17.81
C TRP A 107 -13.19 15.71 19.32
N HIS A 108 -13.35 16.79 20.10
CA HIS A 108 -13.43 16.68 21.55
C HIS A 108 -14.58 15.74 21.97
N GLY A 109 -14.27 14.77 22.83
CA GLY A 109 -15.19 13.71 23.25
C GLY A 109 -15.11 12.42 22.43
N VAL A 110 -14.52 12.44 21.22
CA VAL A 110 -14.25 11.21 20.45
C VAL A 110 -13.17 10.39 21.14
N ARG A 111 -13.38 9.07 21.22
CA ARG A 111 -12.38 8.16 21.78
C ARG A 111 -11.41 7.66 20.72
N PHE A 112 -10.18 8.14 20.76
CA PHE A 112 -9.11 7.63 19.91
C PHE A 112 -8.41 6.44 20.59
N ILE A 113 -8.43 5.28 19.95
CA ILE A 113 -7.78 4.06 20.46
C ILE A 113 -6.42 3.88 19.79
N LYS A 114 -5.37 3.78 20.60
CA LYS A 114 -3.99 3.58 20.16
C LYS A 114 -3.56 2.13 20.32
N GLY A 115 -3.03 1.55 19.25
CA GLY A 115 -2.44 0.20 19.25
C GLY A 115 -3.45 -0.92 19.01
N LEU A 116 -3.04 -2.14 19.32
CA LEU A 116 -3.83 -3.35 19.12
C LEU A 116 -4.81 -3.59 20.28
N LEU A 117 -5.94 -4.23 19.99
CA LEU A 117 -6.98 -4.59 20.97
C LEU A 117 -6.65 -5.93 21.67
N THR A 118 -5.48 -6.01 22.31
CA THR A 118 -4.91 -7.25 22.89
C THR A 118 -5.28 -7.53 24.33
N ALA A 119 -5.88 -6.56 25.03
CA ALA A 119 -6.42 -6.74 26.38
C ALA A 119 -7.90 -7.16 26.30
N PRO A 120 -8.54 -7.55 27.43
CA PRO A 120 -9.98 -7.78 27.46
C PRO A 120 -10.77 -6.62 26.84
N PRO A 121 -11.95 -6.87 26.23
CA PRO A 121 -12.65 -5.89 25.41
C PRO A 121 -12.86 -4.52 26.06
N ALA A 122 -13.33 -4.48 27.32
CA ALA A 122 -13.57 -3.22 28.01
C ALA A 122 -12.28 -2.40 28.21
N GLN A 123 -11.17 -3.08 28.56
CA GLN A 123 -9.87 -2.42 28.74
C GLN A 123 -9.29 -1.93 27.40
N SER A 124 -9.36 -2.75 26.35
CA SER A 124 -8.86 -2.39 25.02
C SER A 124 -9.61 -1.21 24.41
N LEU A 125 -10.93 -1.13 24.65
CA LEU A 125 -11.79 -0.03 24.23
C LEU A 125 -11.80 1.15 25.24
N GLN A 126 -11.02 1.04 26.32
CA GLN A 126 -10.90 2.05 27.38
C GLN A 126 -12.26 2.48 27.95
N LEU A 127 -13.17 1.52 28.11
CA LEU A 127 -14.53 1.77 28.58
C LEU A 127 -14.55 2.17 30.05
N ASP A 128 -15.41 3.14 30.38
CA ASP A 128 -15.60 3.60 31.76
C ASP A 128 -16.84 2.96 32.39
N ASP A 129 -16.61 2.14 33.40
CA ASP A 129 -17.66 1.48 34.17
C ASP A 129 -18.45 2.46 35.05
N PHE A 130 -17.80 3.53 35.52
CA PHE A 130 -18.46 4.55 36.33
C PHE A 130 -19.46 5.37 35.49
N ALA A 131 -19.17 5.54 34.20
CA ALA A 131 -20.08 6.15 33.24
C ALA A 131 -21.12 5.17 32.67
N GLU A 132 -21.17 3.93 33.18
CA GLU A 132 -22.06 2.85 32.73
C GLU A 132 -21.99 2.61 31.21
N GLU A 133 -20.79 2.70 30.63
CA GLU A 133 -20.61 2.52 29.20
C GLU A 133 -20.96 1.10 28.74
N LEU A 134 -21.47 1.01 27.51
CA LEU A 134 -21.89 -0.27 26.94
C LEU A 134 -20.75 -1.31 26.95
N TYR A 135 -20.94 -2.37 27.75
CA TYR A 135 -19.98 -3.47 27.97
C TYR A 135 -18.70 -3.11 28.74
N SER A 136 -18.74 -2.08 29.59
CA SER A 136 -17.65 -1.74 30.52
C SER A 136 -17.26 -2.87 31.48
N ASP A 137 -18.18 -3.80 31.73
CA ASP A 137 -18.00 -4.96 32.59
C ASP A 137 -17.21 -6.12 31.95
N ASP A 138 -16.94 -6.07 30.64
CA ASP A 138 -16.22 -7.12 29.92
C ASP A 138 -14.69 -7.06 30.11
N LEU A 139 -14.28 -7.34 31.35
CA LEU A 139 -12.89 -7.32 31.82
C LEU A 139 -12.19 -8.68 31.72
N SER A 140 -12.89 -9.72 31.26
CA SER A 140 -12.35 -11.08 31.15
C SER A 140 -12.62 -11.75 29.80
N GLY A 141 -13.33 -11.08 28.89
CA GLY A 141 -13.60 -11.59 27.55
C GLY A 141 -12.32 -11.81 26.76
N LYS A 142 -12.41 -12.69 25.76
CA LYS A 142 -11.32 -12.91 24.81
C LYS A 142 -10.96 -11.58 24.13
N PRO A 143 -9.67 -11.22 24.03
CA PRO A 143 -9.26 -10.01 23.33
C PRO A 143 -9.84 -9.96 21.92
N ILE A 144 -10.32 -8.78 21.50
CA ILE A 144 -10.91 -8.59 20.17
C ILE A 144 -9.90 -8.96 19.08
N GLU A 145 -8.61 -8.68 19.31
CA GLU A 145 -7.55 -9.05 18.38
C GLU A 145 -7.42 -10.56 18.12
N ASP A 146 -7.86 -11.41 19.04
CA ASP A 146 -7.74 -12.87 18.89
C ASP A 146 -9.03 -13.52 18.34
N LEU A 147 -10.06 -12.70 18.05
CA LEU A 147 -11.28 -13.17 17.39
C LEU A 147 -11.04 -13.41 15.89
N ILE A 148 -11.76 -14.39 15.34
CA ILE A 148 -11.83 -14.54 13.89
C ILE A 148 -12.58 -13.34 13.28
N PRO A 149 -12.29 -12.95 12.04
CA PRO A 149 -13.01 -11.86 11.38
C PRO A 149 -14.41 -12.28 10.94
N ASP A 150 -15.40 -11.42 11.16
CA ASP A 150 -16.76 -11.60 10.62
C ASP A 150 -16.78 -11.19 9.14
N TYR A 151 -16.91 -12.17 8.25
CA TYR A 151 -16.94 -11.93 6.81
C TYR A 151 -18.27 -11.40 6.30
N SER A 152 -19.36 -11.56 7.06
CA SER A 152 -20.71 -11.19 6.61
C SER A 152 -20.87 -9.68 6.40
N ILE A 153 -20.07 -8.87 7.11
CA ILE A 153 -20.11 -7.42 6.96
C ILE A 153 -19.69 -6.97 5.55
N LEU A 154 -18.86 -7.75 4.85
CA LEU A 154 -18.38 -7.42 3.51
C LEU A 154 -19.48 -7.50 2.44
N ASP A 155 -20.60 -8.16 2.73
CA ASP A 155 -21.77 -8.22 1.85
C ASP A 155 -22.74 -7.06 2.07
N GLN A 156 -22.50 -6.21 3.08
CA GLN A 156 -23.33 -5.04 3.39
C GLN A 156 -22.95 -3.80 2.56
N VAL A 157 -21.87 -3.86 1.79
CA VAL A 157 -21.38 -2.77 0.95
C VAL A 157 -21.24 -3.20 -0.51
N GLU A 158 -21.36 -2.25 -1.43
CA GLU A 158 -21.18 -2.51 -2.86
C GLU A 158 -19.71 -2.74 -3.24
N TYR A 159 -18.78 -2.13 -2.48
CA TYR A 159 -17.35 -2.23 -2.71
C TYR A 159 -16.87 -3.69 -2.61
N ARG A 160 -16.22 -4.17 -3.67
CA ARG A 160 -15.67 -5.54 -3.72
C ARG A 160 -14.16 -5.49 -3.56
N TYR A 161 -13.68 -5.80 -2.35
CA TYR A 161 -12.25 -5.93 -2.09
C TYR A 161 -11.64 -7.02 -3.00
N PRO A 162 -10.57 -6.70 -3.75
CA PRO A 162 -9.84 -7.66 -4.58
C PRO A 162 -9.48 -8.97 -3.85
N VAL A 163 -9.06 -8.90 -2.58
CA VAL A 163 -8.58 -10.07 -1.82
C VAL A 163 -9.68 -10.70 -0.94
N ARG A 164 -10.97 -10.40 -1.15
CA ARG A 164 -12.06 -10.84 -0.26
C ARG A 164 -12.22 -12.35 -0.05
N ASP A 165 -11.79 -13.18 -1.00
CA ASP A 165 -11.97 -14.64 -0.96
C ASP A 165 -10.74 -15.36 -0.38
N ALA A 166 -10.41 -15.01 0.86
CA ALA A 166 -9.28 -15.59 1.55
C ALA A 166 -9.50 -15.72 3.06
N TYR A 167 -8.80 -16.67 3.67
CA TYR A 167 -8.56 -16.67 5.10
C TYR A 167 -7.57 -15.55 5.41
N PHE A 168 -7.97 -14.62 6.28
CA PHE A 168 -7.06 -13.62 6.83
C PHE A 168 -6.63 -14.07 8.21
N ALA A 169 -5.36 -14.42 8.33
CA ALA A 169 -4.81 -14.92 9.56
C ALA A 169 -3.43 -14.36 9.81
N TYR A 170 -2.93 -14.64 11.00
CA TYR A 170 -1.56 -14.39 11.35
C TYR A 170 -1.06 -15.59 12.13
N THR A 171 0.24 -15.83 12.01
CA THR A 171 0.95 -16.81 12.83
C THR A 171 1.91 -16.16 13.82
N SER A 172 2.17 -14.87 13.63
CA SER A 172 2.96 -14.01 14.50
C SER A 172 2.53 -12.53 14.36
N ARG A 173 2.82 -11.74 15.39
CA ARG A 173 2.74 -10.26 15.44
C ARG A 173 4.11 -9.69 15.69
N GLY A 174 4.29 -8.40 15.40
CA GLY A 174 5.53 -7.68 15.65
C GLY A 174 6.66 -8.10 14.71
N CYS A 175 7.84 -7.53 14.91
CA CYS A 175 9.01 -7.86 14.11
C CYS A 175 10.28 -7.81 14.95
N ILE A 176 11.24 -8.70 14.67
CA ILE A 176 12.58 -8.66 15.29
C ILE A 176 13.41 -7.45 14.83
N ARG A 177 12.98 -6.75 13.77
CA ARG A 177 13.68 -5.59 13.20
C ARG A 177 13.09 -4.29 13.72
N LYS A 178 13.92 -3.26 13.75
CA LYS A 178 13.57 -1.89 14.18
C LYS A 178 13.83 -0.89 13.04
N CYS A 179 13.36 -1.22 11.84
CA CYS A 179 13.56 -0.38 10.66
C CYS A 179 12.91 1.00 10.88
N HIS A 180 13.65 2.08 10.68
CA HIS A 180 13.20 3.46 10.97
C HIS A 180 11.98 3.88 10.14
N PHE A 181 11.89 3.39 8.90
CA PHE A 181 10.77 3.67 8.00
C PHE A 181 9.48 2.90 8.34
N CYS A 182 9.54 1.90 9.23
CA CYS A 182 8.46 0.94 9.44
C CYS A 182 7.56 1.33 10.63
N GLY A 183 6.25 1.17 10.47
CA GLY A 183 5.27 1.38 11.55
C GLY A 183 5.21 0.24 12.57
N VAL A 184 5.62 -0.98 12.19
CA VAL A 184 5.44 -2.21 13.01
C VAL A 184 6.05 -2.10 14.40
N PRO A 185 7.30 -1.63 14.60
CA PRO A 185 7.86 -1.53 15.96
C PRO A 185 7.08 -0.59 16.88
N LYS A 186 6.43 0.45 16.32
CA LYS A 186 5.60 1.40 17.07
C LYS A 186 4.20 0.83 17.37
N LEU A 187 3.65 0.04 16.45
CA LEU A 187 2.28 -0.48 16.51
C LEU A 187 2.17 -1.81 17.28
N GLU A 188 3.07 -2.74 16.97
CA GLU A 188 2.98 -4.13 17.43
C GLU A 188 4.16 -4.54 18.33
N GLY A 189 5.29 -3.85 18.22
CA GLY A 189 6.48 -4.11 19.04
C GLY A 189 7.29 -5.33 18.60
N MET A 190 7.88 -6.03 19.58
CA MET A 190 8.72 -7.21 19.35
C MET A 190 7.90 -8.39 18.83
N GLN A 191 8.55 -9.24 18.04
CA GLN A 191 7.88 -10.39 17.47
C GLN A 191 7.39 -11.37 18.55
N ARG A 192 6.14 -11.83 18.40
CA ARG A 192 5.51 -12.87 19.21
C ARG A 192 4.66 -13.78 18.34
N ASP A 193 4.62 -15.07 18.66
CA ASP A 193 3.74 -16.02 17.98
C ASP A 193 2.27 -15.81 18.43
N THR A 194 1.34 -16.21 17.57
CA THR A 194 -0.10 -16.18 17.84
C THR A 194 -0.67 -17.59 18.02
N ASP A 195 -1.98 -17.68 18.24
CA ASP A 195 -2.73 -18.93 18.32
C ASP A 195 -2.61 -19.78 17.04
N SER A 196 -3.05 -21.04 17.12
CA SER A 196 -3.00 -22.00 16.02
C SER A 196 -3.72 -21.49 14.76
N LEU A 197 -3.01 -21.55 13.64
CA LEU A 197 -3.56 -21.27 12.32
C LEU A 197 -4.68 -22.25 11.97
N THR A 198 -4.48 -23.53 12.30
CA THR A 198 -5.47 -24.59 12.07
C THR A 198 -6.79 -24.31 12.77
N ALA A 199 -6.74 -23.87 14.04
CA ALA A 199 -7.94 -23.51 14.78
C ALA A 199 -8.67 -22.32 14.14
N THR A 200 -7.92 -21.30 13.72
CA THR A 200 -8.47 -20.11 13.04
C THR A 200 -9.18 -20.49 11.73
N VAL A 201 -8.53 -21.27 10.87
CA VAL A 201 -9.11 -21.68 9.58
C VAL A 201 -10.36 -22.53 9.77
N ARG A 202 -10.35 -23.50 10.70
CA ARG A 202 -11.52 -24.32 10.99
C ARG A 202 -12.70 -23.52 11.52
N ALA A 203 -12.45 -22.56 12.41
CA ALA A 203 -13.49 -21.69 12.94
C ALA A 203 -14.11 -20.79 11.85
N ILE A 204 -13.29 -20.29 10.91
CA ILE A 204 -13.78 -19.54 9.75
C ILE A 204 -14.61 -20.45 8.83
N ASP A 205 -14.16 -21.68 8.57
CA ASP A 205 -14.89 -22.63 7.74
C ASP A 205 -16.26 -22.98 8.31
N GLU A 206 -16.33 -23.22 9.62
CA GLU A 206 -17.57 -23.58 10.31
C GLU A 206 -18.62 -22.46 10.21
N LEU A 207 -18.22 -21.21 10.34
CA LEU A 207 -19.14 -20.07 10.36
C LEU A 207 -19.41 -19.47 8.99
N TYR A 208 -18.42 -19.46 8.10
CA TYR A 208 -18.46 -18.69 6.85
C TYR A 208 -18.15 -19.51 5.61
N GLY A 209 -17.84 -20.79 5.77
CA GLY A 209 -17.49 -21.71 4.70
C GLY A 209 -16.07 -21.50 4.14
N PRO A 210 -15.65 -22.41 3.24
CA PRO A 210 -14.28 -22.45 2.76
C PRO A 210 -13.90 -21.25 1.90
N ARG A 211 -12.70 -20.72 2.18
CA ARG A 211 -12.06 -19.65 1.42
C ARG A 211 -11.00 -20.19 0.47
N LYS A 212 -10.82 -19.50 -0.66
CA LYS A 212 -9.91 -19.92 -1.72
C LYS A 212 -8.46 -19.80 -1.28
N ASP A 213 -8.05 -18.61 -0.86
CA ASP A 213 -6.66 -18.28 -0.53
C ASP A 213 -6.40 -18.24 0.98
N LEU A 214 -5.12 -18.30 1.35
CA LEU A 214 -4.63 -18.01 2.70
C LEU A 214 -3.70 -16.81 2.64
N ILE A 215 -4.12 -15.68 3.23
CA ILE A 215 -3.30 -14.48 3.35
C ILE A 215 -2.81 -14.38 4.80
N LEU A 216 -1.51 -14.50 4.97
CA LEU A 216 -0.83 -14.33 6.24
C LEU A 216 -0.29 -12.91 6.34
N MET A 217 -0.80 -12.20 7.34
CA MET A 217 -0.53 -10.78 7.56
C MET A 217 0.70 -10.55 8.47
N ASP A 218 1.46 -11.62 8.74
CA ASP A 218 2.71 -11.61 9.49
C ASP A 218 3.72 -10.60 8.94
N ASN A 219 4.35 -9.83 9.84
CA ASN A 219 5.37 -8.87 9.44
C ASN A 219 6.70 -9.51 9.05
N ASN A 220 7.00 -10.69 9.59
CA ASN A 220 8.21 -11.46 9.26
C ASN A 220 8.09 -12.94 9.67
N VAL A 221 7.35 -13.73 8.87
CA VAL A 221 7.09 -15.15 9.21
C VAL A 221 8.37 -15.98 9.37
N VAL A 222 9.41 -15.70 8.57
CA VAL A 222 10.66 -16.49 8.59
C VAL A 222 11.50 -16.25 9.84
N ALA A 223 11.19 -15.20 10.61
CA ALA A 223 11.80 -14.94 11.89
C ALA A 223 11.11 -15.66 13.06
N SER A 224 9.94 -16.29 12.85
CA SER A 224 9.27 -17.06 13.90
C SER A 224 10.10 -18.31 14.25
N PRO A 225 10.30 -18.60 15.55
CA PRO A 225 10.92 -19.86 15.97
C PRO A 225 10.08 -21.08 15.59
N ARG A 226 8.77 -20.89 15.36
CA ARG A 226 7.82 -21.92 14.94
C ARG A 226 7.68 -22.02 13.42
N PHE A 227 8.57 -21.40 12.63
CA PHE A 227 8.47 -21.35 11.17
C PHE A 227 8.16 -22.72 10.53
N LYS A 228 8.87 -23.79 10.91
CA LYS A 228 8.61 -25.14 10.37
C LYS A 228 7.22 -25.68 10.72
N GLU A 229 6.76 -25.43 11.95
CA GLU A 229 5.42 -25.82 12.39
C GLU A 229 4.35 -25.04 11.62
N ILE A 230 4.55 -23.74 11.42
CA ILE A 230 3.65 -22.89 10.64
C ILE A 230 3.51 -23.44 9.22
N ILE A 231 4.62 -23.73 8.53
CA ILE A 231 4.56 -24.32 7.18
C ILE A 231 3.89 -25.70 7.21
N ALA A 232 4.13 -26.51 8.24
CA ALA A 232 3.43 -27.80 8.40
C ALA A 232 1.91 -27.62 8.56
N GLU A 233 1.45 -26.70 9.42
CA GLU A 233 0.02 -26.39 9.58
C GLU A 233 -0.60 -25.94 8.24
N ILE A 234 0.09 -25.11 7.45
CA ILE A 234 -0.37 -24.68 6.13
C ILE A 234 -0.55 -25.88 5.18
N ARG A 235 0.39 -26.84 5.17
CA ARG A 235 0.25 -28.07 4.37
C ARG A 235 -0.90 -28.94 4.84
N ASP A 236 -1.04 -29.13 6.15
CA ASP A 236 -2.09 -29.96 6.75
C ASP A 236 -3.50 -29.39 6.49
N LEU A 237 -3.61 -28.08 6.32
CA LEU A 237 -4.81 -27.37 5.87
C LEU A 237 -5.06 -27.49 4.35
N GLY A 238 -4.23 -28.24 3.63
CA GLY A 238 -4.40 -28.52 2.21
C GLY A 238 -3.93 -27.39 1.28
N PHE A 239 -3.06 -26.48 1.75
CA PHE A 239 -2.43 -25.46 0.93
C PHE A 239 -1.07 -25.91 0.39
N THR A 240 -1.05 -27.04 -0.31
CA THR A 240 0.13 -27.61 -0.98
C THR A 240 0.25 -27.14 -2.44
N PRO A 241 1.43 -27.26 -3.09
CA PRO A 241 1.62 -26.80 -4.46
C PRO A 241 0.56 -27.35 -5.43
N GLY A 242 -0.06 -26.45 -6.20
CA GLY A 242 -1.11 -26.82 -7.16
C GLY A 242 -2.49 -27.10 -6.54
N ALA A 243 -2.67 -26.89 -5.24
CA ALA A 243 -3.95 -27.05 -4.57
C ALA A 243 -5.06 -26.24 -5.25
N LYS A 244 -6.26 -26.83 -5.31
CA LYS A 244 -7.45 -26.21 -5.89
C LYS A 244 -8.63 -26.35 -4.94
N LEU A 245 -9.54 -25.39 -4.99
CA LEU A 245 -10.82 -25.42 -4.29
C LEU A 245 -11.94 -25.66 -5.30
N LEU A 246 -12.72 -26.72 -5.12
CA LEU A 246 -13.96 -26.94 -5.85
C LEU A 246 -15.13 -26.47 -4.99
N ARG A 247 -15.87 -25.46 -5.43
CA ARG A 247 -17.04 -24.97 -4.68
C ARG A 247 -18.27 -25.82 -4.99
N PRO A 248 -19.16 -26.04 -4.02
CA PRO A 248 -20.48 -26.64 -4.29
C PRO A 248 -21.20 -25.90 -5.43
N GLY A 249 -21.73 -26.66 -6.38
CA GLY A 249 -22.43 -26.10 -7.55
C GLY A 249 -21.53 -25.59 -8.68
N THR A 250 -20.20 -25.59 -8.52
CA THR A 250 -19.26 -25.23 -9.59
C THR A 250 -18.64 -26.47 -10.22
N ARG A 251 -18.34 -26.41 -11.54
CA ARG A 251 -17.67 -27.51 -12.27
C ARG A 251 -16.16 -27.32 -12.38
N VAL A 252 -15.68 -26.09 -12.23
CA VAL A 252 -14.28 -25.72 -12.46
C VAL A 252 -13.65 -25.40 -11.12
N PRO A 253 -12.64 -26.16 -10.67
CA PRO A 253 -11.93 -25.87 -9.44
C PRO A 253 -11.01 -24.65 -9.65
N VAL A 254 -10.97 -23.77 -8.65
CA VAL A 254 -10.12 -22.56 -8.65
C VAL A 254 -8.80 -22.83 -7.94
N GLN A 255 -7.69 -22.32 -8.45
CA GLN A 255 -6.39 -22.49 -7.79
C GLN A 255 -6.36 -21.74 -6.46
N ARG A 256 -5.78 -22.39 -5.44
CA ARG A 256 -5.53 -21.79 -4.13
C ARG A 256 -4.14 -21.17 -4.11
N ARG A 257 -3.97 -20.16 -3.27
CA ARG A 257 -2.71 -19.47 -3.05
C ARG A 257 -2.46 -19.25 -1.57
N VAL A 258 -1.21 -19.39 -1.16
CA VAL A 258 -0.69 -18.83 0.09
C VAL A 258 0.08 -17.57 -0.25
N ASP A 259 -0.22 -16.49 0.48
CA ASP A 259 0.41 -15.20 0.31
C ASP A 259 0.87 -14.69 1.68
N PHE A 260 2.18 -14.49 1.83
CA PHE A 260 2.71 -13.66 2.90
C PHE A 260 2.65 -12.21 2.42
N ASN A 261 1.75 -11.43 3.02
CA ASN A 261 1.45 -10.07 2.56
C ASN A 261 2.70 -9.17 2.61
N GLN A 262 3.52 -9.36 3.65
CA GLN A 262 4.78 -8.63 3.84
C GLN A 262 5.96 -9.37 3.21
N GLY A 263 7.00 -8.62 2.82
CA GLY A 263 8.24 -9.20 2.31
C GLY A 263 9.01 -9.96 3.39
N VAL A 264 9.40 -11.21 3.10
CA VAL A 264 10.21 -12.02 4.01
C VAL A 264 11.68 -11.58 3.99
N ASP A 265 12.36 -11.73 5.14
CA ASP A 265 13.71 -11.18 5.36
C ASP A 265 14.79 -11.98 4.60
N ALA A 266 15.34 -11.38 3.54
CA ALA A 266 16.44 -11.96 2.74
C ALA A 266 17.64 -12.41 3.58
N ARG A 267 17.93 -11.70 4.69
CA ARG A 267 19.07 -11.99 5.58
C ARG A 267 18.85 -13.25 6.43
N ILE A 268 17.61 -13.72 6.52
CA ILE A 268 17.27 -14.99 7.16
C ILE A 268 17.25 -16.08 6.10
N LEU A 269 16.53 -15.86 5.00
CA LEU A 269 16.42 -16.82 3.90
C LEU A 269 17.78 -17.28 3.36
N CYS A 270 18.75 -16.36 3.21
CA CYS A 270 20.05 -16.69 2.64
C CYS A 270 20.95 -17.53 3.56
N LYS A 271 20.62 -17.68 4.84
CA LYS A 271 21.48 -18.37 5.81
C LYS A 271 21.34 -19.89 5.74
N ASP A 272 20.15 -20.38 5.40
CA ASP A 272 19.86 -21.81 5.34
C ASP A 272 18.83 -22.11 4.25
N LYS A 273 19.18 -23.00 3.32
CA LYS A 273 18.31 -23.50 2.26
C LYS A 273 17.02 -24.13 2.78
N MET A 274 16.99 -24.55 4.05
CA MET A 274 15.79 -25.07 4.72
C MET A 274 14.58 -24.15 4.56
N TYR A 275 14.75 -22.83 4.70
CA TYR A 275 13.62 -21.90 4.59
C TYR A 275 12.93 -21.98 3.23
N LEU A 276 13.70 -21.98 2.14
CA LEU A 276 13.17 -22.03 0.78
C LEU A 276 12.58 -23.41 0.46
N ARG A 277 13.17 -24.49 0.99
CA ARG A 277 12.62 -25.85 0.88
C ARG A 277 11.26 -25.98 1.57
N GLU A 278 11.09 -25.38 2.74
CA GLU A 278 9.79 -25.38 3.43
C GLU A 278 8.80 -24.50 2.66
N LEU A 279 9.19 -23.30 2.22
CA LEU A 279 8.31 -22.42 1.43
C LEU A 279 7.87 -23.05 0.09
N SER A 280 8.72 -23.84 -0.56
CA SER A 280 8.35 -24.54 -1.80
C SER A 280 7.35 -25.69 -1.59
N SER A 281 7.12 -26.09 -0.34
CA SER A 281 6.21 -27.19 0.01
C SER A 281 4.74 -26.76 0.20
N ILE A 282 4.45 -25.47 0.03
CA ILE A 282 3.11 -24.89 0.13
C ILE A 282 2.71 -24.20 -1.19
N ALA A 283 1.42 -23.85 -1.35
CA ALA A 283 0.90 -23.14 -2.52
C ALA A 283 1.32 -21.66 -2.58
N LEU A 284 2.57 -21.34 -2.24
CA LEU A 284 3.08 -19.99 -2.16
C LEU A 284 3.15 -19.34 -3.54
N ARG A 285 2.48 -18.19 -3.69
CA ARG A 285 2.58 -17.36 -4.88
C ARG A 285 2.17 -15.91 -4.55
N PRO A 286 2.94 -14.89 -4.94
CA PRO A 286 4.38 -14.95 -5.16
C PRO A 286 5.16 -15.14 -3.84
N LEU A 287 6.43 -15.51 -3.93
CA LEU A 287 7.37 -15.31 -2.81
C LEU A 287 7.81 -13.84 -2.79
N ARG A 288 7.41 -13.08 -1.76
CA ARG A 288 7.86 -11.70 -1.56
C ARG A 288 9.15 -11.64 -0.75
N ILE A 289 10.26 -11.21 -1.31
CA ILE A 289 11.53 -11.04 -0.57
C ILE A 289 11.83 -9.56 -0.41
N ALA A 290 12.06 -9.07 0.81
CA ALA A 290 12.34 -7.66 1.05
C ALA A 290 13.69 -7.22 0.43
N PHE A 291 13.68 -6.12 -0.34
CA PHE A 291 14.87 -5.55 -0.99
C PHE A 291 14.88 -4.02 -0.99
N ASP A 292 14.84 -3.43 0.21
CA ASP A 292 14.64 -1.98 0.37
C ASP A 292 15.90 -1.11 0.18
N HIS A 293 17.10 -1.69 0.18
CA HIS A 293 18.35 -0.94 0.00
C HIS A 293 19.50 -1.84 -0.50
N LEU A 294 20.49 -1.29 -1.19
CA LEU A 294 21.59 -2.09 -1.77
C LEU A 294 22.45 -2.83 -0.73
N GLY A 295 22.46 -2.37 0.52
CA GLY A 295 23.19 -3.02 1.61
C GLY A 295 22.76 -4.48 1.87
N VAL A 296 21.57 -4.90 1.44
CA VAL A 296 21.11 -6.30 1.51
C VAL A 296 21.22 -7.06 0.19
N ARG A 297 21.92 -6.53 -0.83
CA ARG A 297 22.09 -7.15 -2.16
C ARG A 297 22.57 -8.60 -2.08
N LYS A 298 23.65 -8.87 -1.36
CA LYS A 298 24.21 -10.23 -1.25
C LYS A 298 23.21 -11.23 -0.64
N PRO A 299 22.62 -10.97 0.54
CA PRO A 299 21.52 -11.79 1.04
C PRO A 299 20.36 -11.98 0.08
N TYR A 300 19.93 -10.90 -0.58
CA TYR A 300 18.81 -10.93 -1.52
C TYR A 300 19.09 -11.85 -2.71
N GLU A 301 20.20 -11.63 -3.41
CA GLU A 301 20.61 -12.44 -4.55
C GLU A 301 20.74 -13.92 -4.18
N GLN A 302 21.36 -14.20 -3.05
CA GLN A 302 21.51 -15.57 -2.55
C GLN A 302 20.16 -16.23 -2.27
N ALA A 303 19.22 -15.50 -1.67
CA ALA A 303 17.87 -16.01 -1.37
C ALA A 303 17.07 -16.27 -2.66
N VAL A 304 17.19 -15.41 -3.68
CA VAL A 304 16.55 -15.62 -5.00
C VAL A 304 17.12 -16.87 -5.68
N ARG A 305 18.45 -17.05 -5.68
CA ARG A 305 19.07 -18.24 -6.27
C ARG A 305 18.63 -19.52 -5.55
N TYR A 306 18.54 -19.50 -4.21
CA TYR A 306 17.98 -20.62 -3.45
C TYR A 306 16.50 -20.88 -3.77
N ALA A 307 15.70 -19.83 -3.91
CA ALA A 307 14.30 -19.97 -4.30
C ALA A 307 14.17 -20.68 -5.66
N HIS A 308 14.95 -20.26 -6.65
CA HIS A 308 15.03 -20.90 -7.96
C HIS A 308 15.43 -22.39 -7.87
N GLU A 309 16.46 -22.73 -7.07
CA GLU A 309 16.86 -24.14 -6.87
C GLU A 309 15.73 -25.05 -6.35
N PHE A 310 14.77 -24.50 -5.59
CA PHE A 310 13.62 -25.22 -5.06
C PHE A 310 12.33 -25.07 -5.90
N GLY A 311 12.43 -24.52 -7.12
CA GLY A 311 11.28 -24.41 -8.04
C GLY A 311 10.36 -23.21 -7.76
N LEU A 312 10.78 -22.25 -6.94
CA LEU A 312 10.04 -21.02 -6.69
C LEU A 312 10.41 -19.98 -7.76
N HIS A 313 9.65 -19.95 -8.85
CA HIS A 313 9.96 -19.13 -10.04
C HIS A 313 9.17 -17.82 -10.13
N GLU A 314 8.21 -17.60 -9.22
CA GLU A 314 7.42 -16.36 -9.16
C GLU A 314 7.73 -15.61 -7.87
N LEU A 315 8.51 -14.54 -8.00
CA LEU A 315 8.95 -13.72 -6.89
C LEU A 315 8.52 -12.27 -7.07
N SER A 316 8.39 -11.56 -5.97
CA SER A 316 8.24 -10.11 -6.02
C SER A 316 8.90 -9.42 -4.86
N ASN A 317 8.97 -8.10 -4.93
CA ASN A 317 9.42 -7.28 -3.82
C ASN A 317 8.71 -5.93 -3.83
N TYR A 318 8.46 -5.42 -2.62
CA TYR A 318 8.26 -4.00 -2.44
C TYR A 318 9.65 -3.36 -2.32
N MET A 319 9.87 -2.27 -3.05
CA MET A 319 11.14 -1.56 -3.06
C MET A 319 10.93 -0.16 -2.53
N LEU A 320 11.29 0.07 -1.26
CA LEU A 320 11.32 1.42 -0.73
C LEU A 320 12.29 2.30 -1.55
N TYR A 321 11.90 3.53 -1.81
CA TYR A 321 12.79 4.58 -2.29
C TYR A 321 12.47 5.91 -1.62
N ASN A 322 13.31 6.94 -1.80
CA ASN A 322 13.10 8.27 -1.22
C ASN A 322 13.24 8.32 0.31
N PHE A 323 13.99 7.39 0.92
CA PHE A 323 14.27 7.41 2.37
C PHE A 323 15.67 7.98 2.65
N HIS A 324 16.70 7.16 2.48
CA HIS A 324 18.12 7.55 2.54
C HIS A 324 18.89 7.14 1.27
N ASP A 325 18.19 6.47 0.36
CA ASP A 325 18.64 6.04 -0.95
C ASP A 325 18.55 7.20 -1.97
N GLY A 326 19.36 7.13 -3.01
CA GLY A 326 19.26 8.00 -4.19
C GLY A 326 18.70 7.25 -5.40
N PRO A 327 18.50 7.96 -6.53
CA PRO A 327 18.08 7.32 -7.79
C PRO A 327 18.98 6.16 -8.24
N ASP A 328 20.29 6.24 -7.95
CA ASP A 328 21.29 5.21 -8.24
C ASP A 328 20.99 3.90 -7.49
N ASP A 329 20.74 3.98 -6.18
CA ASP A 329 20.45 2.80 -5.36
C ASP A 329 19.16 2.09 -5.82
N LEU A 330 18.09 2.85 -6.09
CA LEU A 330 16.85 2.28 -6.61
C LEU A 330 17.07 1.63 -7.98
N PHE A 331 17.77 2.30 -8.90
CA PHE A 331 18.04 1.76 -10.23
C PHE A 331 18.78 0.43 -10.17
N GLU A 332 19.86 0.36 -9.40
CA GLU A 332 20.67 -0.86 -9.26
C GLU A 332 19.86 -2.03 -8.70
N ARG A 333 18.96 -1.77 -7.74
CA ARG A 333 18.06 -2.80 -7.21
C ARG A 333 17.07 -3.30 -8.25
N MET A 334 16.49 -2.39 -9.04
CA MET A 334 15.59 -2.75 -10.13
C MET A 334 16.33 -3.53 -11.23
N ARG A 335 17.50 -3.06 -11.66
CA ARG A 335 18.31 -3.72 -12.69
C ARG A 335 18.76 -5.12 -12.27
N LEU A 336 19.11 -5.31 -10.99
CA LEU A 336 19.47 -6.62 -10.46
C LEU A 336 18.34 -7.65 -10.63
N ASN A 337 17.08 -7.27 -10.43
CA ASN A 337 15.96 -8.19 -10.64
C ASN A 337 15.82 -8.59 -12.11
N VAL A 338 16.04 -7.66 -13.04
CA VAL A 338 16.06 -7.96 -14.47
C VAL A 338 17.18 -8.93 -14.81
N THR A 339 18.39 -8.67 -14.30
CA THR A 339 19.54 -9.58 -14.48
C THR A 339 19.25 -10.98 -13.93
N LEU A 340 18.63 -11.09 -12.75
CA LEU A 340 18.27 -12.38 -12.18
C LEU A 340 17.19 -13.12 -12.98
N ASN A 341 16.25 -12.41 -13.60
CA ASN A 341 15.29 -13.01 -14.52
C ASN A 341 15.97 -13.55 -15.78
N GLU A 342 16.86 -12.77 -16.39
CA GLU A 342 17.64 -13.16 -17.58
C GLU A 342 18.51 -14.39 -17.30
N GLU A 343 19.20 -14.41 -16.15
CA GLU A 343 20.11 -15.51 -15.77
C GLU A 343 19.38 -16.80 -15.38
N LEU A 344 18.27 -16.71 -14.65
CA LEU A 344 17.63 -17.86 -14.02
C LEU A 344 16.35 -18.32 -14.75
N GLY A 345 15.84 -17.55 -15.72
CA GLY A 345 14.59 -17.86 -16.41
C GLY A 345 13.37 -17.84 -15.47
N ILE A 346 13.41 -17.00 -14.44
CA ILE A 346 12.33 -16.81 -13.45
C ILE A 346 11.57 -15.50 -13.71
N ARG A 347 10.50 -15.28 -12.96
CA ARG A 347 9.69 -14.05 -12.99
C ARG A 347 9.77 -13.32 -11.66
N ILE A 348 10.60 -12.30 -11.61
CA ILE A 348 10.67 -11.29 -10.54
C ILE A 348 10.05 -10.00 -11.06
N TRP A 349 9.06 -9.48 -10.33
CA TRP A 349 8.53 -8.13 -10.56
C TRP A 349 8.59 -7.31 -9.28
N SER A 350 8.59 -6.00 -9.44
CA SER A 350 8.83 -5.11 -8.31
C SER A 350 7.82 -3.98 -8.22
N PHE A 351 7.57 -3.55 -6.99
CA PHE A 351 6.70 -2.43 -6.67
C PHE A 351 7.51 -1.35 -5.96
N PRO A 352 8.02 -0.34 -6.67
CA PRO A 352 8.66 0.81 -6.03
C PRO A 352 7.64 1.56 -5.16
N MET A 353 7.96 1.73 -3.88
CA MET A 353 7.12 2.43 -2.90
C MET A 353 7.86 3.66 -2.41
N ARG A 354 7.30 4.84 -2.68
CA ARG A 354 7.86 6.10 -2.19
C ARG A 354 7.72 6.15 -0.68
N PHE A 355 8.84 6.32 0.02
CA PHE A 355 8.84 6.51 1.46
C PHE A 355 8.04 7.76 1.84
N GLN A 356 7.21 7.59 2.87
CA GLN A 356 6.53 8.66 3.59
C GLN A 356 6.73 8.40 5.08
N PRO A 357 7.06 9.43 5.90
CA PRO A 357 7.10 9.28 7.33
C PRO A 357 5.77 8.74 7.87
N THR A 358 5.87 7.80 8.79
CA THR A 358 4.71 7.05 9.32
C THR A 358 3.69 7.93 10.06
N ASP A 359 4.07 9.13 10.46
CA ASP A 359 3.28 10.12 11.20
C ASP A 359 2.96 11.38 10.38
N ARG A 360 3.14 11.33 9.05
CA ARG A 360 2.84 12.45 8.14
C ARG A 360 1.42 12.36 7.59
N PRO A 361 0.65 13.48 7.58
CA PRO A 361 -0.74 13.51 7.11
C PRO A 361 -0.90 13.68 5.59
N ASP A 362 0.19 13.74 4.83
CA ASP A 362 0.23 13.99 3.37
C ASP A 362 1.38 13.23 2.69
N ARG A 363 1.45 13.28 1.35
CA ARG A 363 2.46 12.56 0.52
C ARG A 363 3.64 13.43 0.07
N GLY A 364 3.86 14.58 0.68
CA GLY A 364 4.85 15.58 0.27
C GLY A 364 6.28 15.34 0.76
N HIS A 365 6.63 14.17 1.33
CA HIS A 365 8.01 13.95 1.80
C HIS A 365 9.00 13.80 0.64
N ILE A 366 10.10 14.55 0.71
CA ILE A 366 11.23 14.49 -0.23
C ILE A 366 12.45 14.10 0.60
N GLY A 367 13.12 13.01 0.22
CA GLY A 367 14.33 12.53 0.86
C GLY A 367 15.57 13.28 0.36
N ASP A 368 16.66 13.25 1.13
CA ASP A 368 17.83 14.11 0.96
C ASP A 368 18.55 13.98 -0.40
N LYS A 369 18.36 12.85 -1.09
CA LYS A 369 19.02 12.52 -2.37
C LYS A 369 18.09 12.58 -3.58
N TRP A 370 16.86 13.04 -3.38
CA TRP A 370 15.84 13.15 -4.42
C TRP A 370 15.38 14.58 -4.54
N THR A 371 15.08 15.02 -5.77
CA THR A 371 14.39 16.30 -5.99
C THR A 371 12.90 16.09 -6.18
N ARG A 372 12.08 17.13 -5.92
CA ARG A 372 10.64 17.07 -6.16
C ARG A 372 10.33 16.69 -7.61
N PHE A 373 11.08 17.25 -8.55
CA PHE A 373 10.95 16.95 -9.97
C PHE A 373 11.23 15.46 -10.26
N GLN A 374 12.35 14.91 -9.78
CA GLN A 374 12.67 13.49 -9.98
C GLN A 374 11.63 12.54 -9.38
N LEU A 375 11.09 12.85 -8.21
CA LEU A 375 10.02 12.04 -7.60
C LEU A 375 8.75 12.05 -8.45
N ARG A 376 8.41 13.19 -9.06
CA ARG A 376 7.29 13.29 -10.00
C ARG A 376 7.59 12.53 -11.29
N SER A 377 8.80 12.64 -11.84
CA SER A 377 9.25 11.84 -12.98
C SER A 377 9.11 10.34 -12.72
N MET A 378 9.55 9.86 -11.55
CA MET A 378 9.39 8.46 -11.16
C MET A 378 7.93 8.04 -11.08
N GLN A 379 7.07 8.88 -10.50
CA GLN A 379 5.62 8.64 -10.45
C GLN A 379 5.01 8.53 -11.85
N ILE A 380 5.41 9.38 -12.80
CA ILE A 380 4.93 9.36 -14.19
C ILE A 380 5.36 8.08 -14.91
N ILE A 381 6.62 7.65 -14.72
CA ILE A 381 7.09 6.36 -15.25
C ILE A 381 6.22 5.23 -14.70
N LEU A 382 5.99 5.22 -13.38
CA LEU A 382 5.16 4.20 -12.74
C LEU A 382 3.70 4.26 -13.17
N GLN A 383 3.12 5.43 -13.47
CA GLN A 383 1.77 5.52 -14.04
C GLN A 383 1.71 4.80 -15.40
N ALA A 384 2.70 5.00 -16.26
CA ALA A 384 2.79 4.34 -17.56
C ALA A 384 3.00 2.82 -17.43
N THR A 385 3.65 2.35 -16.36
CA THR A 385 3.84 0.91 -16.09
C THR A 385 2.80 0.31 -15.13
N HIS A 386 1.75 1.06 -14.78
CA HIS A 386 0.72 0.69 -13.80
C HIS A 386 1.27 0.26 -12.43
N GLY A 387 2.33 0.93 -11.95
CA GLY A 387 2.95 0.74 -10.64
C GLY A 387 3.87 -0.48 -10.53
N VAL A 388 4.13 -1.16 -11.65
CA VAL A 388 4.92 -2.38 -11.70
C VAL A 388 6.21 -2.11 -12.46
N VAL A 389 7.33 -2.54 -11.91
CA VAL A 389 8.58 -2.70 -12.66
C VAL A 389 8.62 -4.13 -13.14
N SER A 390 8.43 -4.31 -14.45
CA SER A 390 8.50 -5.63 -15.08
C SER A 390 9.92 -6.17 -15.02
N GLY A 391 9.99 -7.48 -14.86
CA GLY A 391 11.23 -8.23 -15.02
C GLY A 391 11.67 -8.43 -16.47
N GLU A 392 10.83 -8.08 -17.45
CA GLU A 392 11.10 -8.24 -18.87
C GLU A 392 12.11 -7.16 -19.34
N PRO A 393 13.27 -7.57 -19.90
CA PRO A 393 14.36 -6.65 -20.18
C PRO A 393 14.03 -5.49 -21.11
N GLU A 394 13.28 -5.71 -22.20
CA GLU A 394 13.02 -4.66 -23.18
C GLU A 394 12.05 -3.61 -22.63
N PHE A 395 11.00 -4.06 -21.95
CA PHE A 395 10.08 -3.18 -21.23
C PHE A 395 10.80 -2.41 -20.11
N PHE A 396 11.70 -3.06 -19.37
CA PHE A 396 12.49 -2.40 -18.34
C PHE A 396 13.37 -1.30 -18.92
N LYS A 397 14.19 -1.62 -19.92
CA LYS A 397 15.08 -0.65 -20.60
C LYS A 397 14.27 0.49 -21.21
N ARG A 398 13.10 0.20 -21.79
CA ARG A 398 12.19 1.21 -22.33
C ARG A 398 11.76 2.22 -21.28
N ALA A 399 11.39 1.75 -20.09
CA ALA A 399 10.86 2.59 -19.01
C ALA A 399 11.97 3.32 -18.23
N PHE A 400 13.00 2.58 -17.82
CA PHE A 400 14.01 3.04 -16.85
C PHE A 400 15.42 3.22 -17.42
N GLY A 401 15.70 2.77 -18.65
CA GLY A 401 17.04 2.76 -19.23
C GLY A 401 17.85 1.49 -18.92
N ASP A 402 18.97 1.30 -19.61
CA ASP A 402 19.84 0.12 -19.41
C ASP A 402 21.00 0.40 -18.43
N THR A 403 21.41 1.66 -18.33
CA THR A 403 22.43 2.15 -17.39
C THR A 403 21.86 3.20 -16.44
N PHE A 404 22.55 3.44 -15.31
CA PHE A 404 22.15 4.51 -14.40
C PHE A 404 22.16 5.89 -15.08
N ALA A 405 23.08 6.15 -16.01
CA ALA A 405 23.13 7.39 -16.78
C ALA A 405 21.90 7.56 -17.72
N ASP A 406 21.33 6.45 -18.21
CA ASP A 406 20.05 6.49 -18.93
C ASP A 406 18.91 6.86 -17.96
N TYR A 407 18.87 6.21 -16.80
CA TYR A 407 17.84 6.45 -15.78
C TYR A 407 17.85 7.88 -15.25
N GLU A 408 19.03 8.41 -14.93
CA GLU A 408 19.20 9.78 -14.47
C GLU A 408 18.73 10.79 -15.53
N ARG A 409 19.10 10.58 -16.80
CA ARG A 409 18.60 11.37 -17.92
C ARG A 409 17.09 11.28 -18.05
N ILE A 410 16.52 10.09 -17.92
CA ILE A 410 15.07 9.87 -17.96
C ILE A 410 14.37 10.65 -16.84
N LEU A 411 14.86 10.60 -15.61
CA LEU A 411 14.29 11.33 -14.48
C LEU A 411 14.37 12.85 -14.63
N ALA A 412 15.35 13.35 -15.40
CA ALA A 412 15.53 14.75 -15.68
C ALA A 412 14.75 15.25 -16.92
N MET A 413 14.11 14.37 -17.70
CA MET A 413 13.35 14.79 -18.89
C MET A 413 12.07 15.56 -18.53
N PRO A 414 11.57 16.44 -19.42
CA PRO A 414 10.24 16.99 -19.31
C PRO A 414 9.18 15.91 -19.11
N HIS A 415 8.26 16.13 -18.18
CA HIS A 415 7.21 15.19 -17.81
C HIS A 415 6.35 14.75 -19.00
N ASP A 416 6.03 15.67 -19.92
CA ASP A 416 5.29 15.38 -21.14
C ASP A 416 6.04 14.40 -22.05
N ILE A 417 7.37 14.52 -22.12
CA ILE A 417 8.24 13.62 -22.89
C ILE A 417 8.30 12.24 -22.22
N ILE A 418 8.38 12.17 -20.88
CA ILE A 418 8.35 10.89 -20.15
C ILE A 418 7.03 10.16 -20.42
N PHE A 419 5.90 10.83 -20.24
CA PHE A 419 4.58 10.21 -20.38
C PHE A 419 4.23 9.85 -21.83
N ASN A 420 4.58 10.72 -22.77
CA ASN A 420 4.27 10.54 -24.20
C ASN A 420 5.49 10.08 -25.02
N ARG A 421 6.37 9.26 -24.43
CA ARG A 421 7.68 8.89 -25.02
C ARG A 421 7.59 8.42 -26.47
N GLU A 422 6.60 7.61 -26.81
CA GLU A 422 6.38 7.13 -28.18
C GLU A 422 6.09 8.24 -29.20
N TYR A 423 5.33 9.26 -28.79
CA TYR A 423 5.02 10.41 -29.65
C TYR A 423 6.28 11.23 -29.97
N TYR A 424 7.19 11.36 -29.00
CA TYR A 424 8.41 12.14 -29.11
C TYR A 424 9.55 11.38 -29.79
N GLU A 425 9.64 10.06 -29.65
CA GLU A 425 10.73 9.30 -30.26
C GLU A 425 10.43 8.89 -31.69
N ASN A 426 9.21 8.39 -31.95
CA ASN A 426 8.82 7.79 -33.22
C ASN A 426 7.69 8.55 -33.94
N GLY A 427 7.09 9.54 -33.29
CA GLY A 427 5.94 10.28 -33.79
C GLY A 427 6.25 11.73 -34.22
N PRO A 428 5.20 12.56 -34.35
CA PRO A 428 5.32 13.96 -34.76
C PRO A 428 6.19 14.83 -33.86
N GLY A 429 6.35 14.47 -32.58
CA GLY A 429 7.18 15.19 -31.61
C GLY A 429 8.69 15.02 -31.80
N ARG A 430 9.14 14.23 -32.79
CA ARG A 430 10.56 13.87 -32.96
C ARG A 430 11.51 15.03 -33.20
N ALA A 431 11.09 16.04 -33.96
CA ALA A 431 11.91 17.23 -34.19
C ALA A 431 12.17 17.98 -32.87
N GLU A 432 11.11 18.22 -32.10
CA GLU A 432 11.18 18.87 -30.79
C GLU A 432 12.01 18.06 -29.78
N PHE A 433 11.83 16.73 -29.75
CA PHE A 433 12.66 15.87 -28.90
C PHE A 433 14.14 15.97 -29.24
N THR A 434 14.47 16.05 -30.54
CA THR A 434 15.85 16.23 -30.99
C THR A 434 16.40 17.60 -30.56
N ASP A 435 15.59 18.66 -30.64
CA ASP A 435 15.99 20.00 -30.20
C ASP A 435 16.19 20.06 -28.67
N PHE A 436 15.30 19.44 -27.89
CA PHE A 436 15.47 19.24 -26.45
C PHE A 436 16.78 18.51 -26.15
N GLN A 437 17.05 17.38 -26.81
CA GLN A 437 18.28 16.62 -26.61
C GLN A 437 19.53 17.46 -26.89
N ARG A 438 19.53 18.26 -27.98
CA ARG A 438 20.65 19.17 -28.29
C ARG A 438 20.83 20.24 -27.22
N ALA A 439 19.75 20.82 -26.70
CA ALA A 439 19.82 21.83 -25.64
C ALA A 439 20.31 21.20 -24.32
N PHE A 440 19.71 20.08 -23.91
CA PHE A 440 20.02 19.37 -22.67
C PHE A 440 21.45 18.82 -22.63
N ASN A 441 21.98 18.35 -23.77
CA ASN A 441 23.36 17.87 -23.86
C ASN A 441 24.42 18.97 -23.74
N ARG A 442 24.05 20.26 -23.81
CA ARG A 442 24.96 21.38 -23.55
C ARG A 442 25.08 21.74 -22.07
N LEU A 443 24.19 21.22 -21.23
CA LEU A 443 24.21 21.49 -19.79
C LEU A 443 25.40 20.79 -19.13
N SER A 444 26.18 21.57 -18.39
CA SER A 444 27.19 21.05 -17.45
C SER A 444 26.53 20.32 -16.28
N GLU A 445 27.31 19.64 -15.45
CA GLU A 445 26.80 19.04 -14.21
C GLU A 445 26.18 20.09 -13.27
N THR A 446 26.80 21.28 -13.19
CA THR A 446 26.27 22.41 -12.40
C THR A 446 24.94 22.89 -12.97
N ASP A 447 24.84 23.08 -14.30
CA ASP A 447 23.57 23.46 -14.93
C ASP A 447 22.48 22.41 -14.67
N ARG A 448 22.80 21.11 -14.73
CA ARG A 448 21.81 20.04 -14.48
C ARG A 448 21.29 20.08 -13.04
N ALA A 449 22.16 20.33 -12.07
CA ALA A 449 21.76 20.49 -10.68
C ALA A 449 20.85 21.72 -10.49
N GLU A 450 21.20 22.86 -11.10
CA GLU A 450 20.40 24.07 -11.07
C GLU A 450 19.04 23.87 -11.74
N LEU A 451 18.99 23.22 -12.91
CA LEU A 451 17.75 22.88 -13.61
C LEU A 451 16.79 22.12 -12.71
N LEU A 452 17.27 21.06 -12.04
CA LEU A 452 16.45 20.28 -11.12
C LEU A 452 16.00 21.10 -9.90
N GLY A 453 16.85 22.01 -9.41
CA GLY A 453 16.49 22.98 -8.37
C GLY A 453 15.37 23.91 -8.79
N LEU A 454 15.49 24.53 -9.97
CA LEU A 454 14.48 25.42 -10.55
C LEU A 454 13.14 24.70 -10.75
N LEU A 455 13.14 23.51 -11.37
CA LEU A 455 11.95 22.71 -11.59
C LEU A 455 11.30 22.21 -10.27
N SER A 456 12.10 22.07 -9.22
CA SER A 456 11.61 21.69 -7.89
C SER A 456 11.17 22.89 -7.04
N SER A 457 11.33 24.13 -7.51
CA SER A 457 11.08 25.34 -6.73
C SER A 457 9.61 25.79 -6.71
N ARG A 458 8.81 25.46 -7.72
CA ARG A 458 7.40 25.89 -7.86
C ARG A 458 6.53 24.95 -8.69
N ASP A 459 5.21 25.04 -8.57
CA ASP A 459 4.26 24.24 -9.35
C ASP A 459 4.53 24.27 -10.88
N PRO A 460 4.35 23.14 -11.61
CA PRO A 460 4.54 23.07 -13.06
C PRO A 460 3.77 24.12 -13.89
N ARG A 461 2.62 24.62 -13.42
CA ARG A 461 1.86 25.71 -14.06
C ARG A 461 2.68 27.01 -14.17
N HIS A 462 3.65 27.20 -13.29
CA HIS A 462 4.51 28.38 -13.23
C HIS A 462 5.87 28.16 -13.89
N PHE A 463 6.13 27.03 -14.55
CA PHE A 463 7.42 26.76 -15.21
C PHE A 463 7.77 27.76 -16.31
N HIS A 464 6.78 28.42 -16.91
CA HIS A 464 7.00 29.49 -17.89
C HIS A 464 7.80 30.68 -17.33
N THR A 465 7.83 30.86 -16.00
CA THR A 465 8.58 31.93 -15.32
C THR A 465 10.03 31.57 -15.00
N LEU A 466 10.39 30.28 -15.02
CA LEU A 466 11.71 29.82 -14.56
C LEU A 466 12.87 30.34 -15.41
N ARG A 467 12.59 30.71 -16.66
CA ARG A 467 13.60 31.24 -17.57
C ARG A 467 14.27 32.51 -17.05
N ASP A 468 13.53 33.33 -16.32
CA ASP A 468 14.02 34.60 -15.78
C ASP A 468 14.94 34.39 -14.57
N ASP A 469 14.84 33.23 -13.91
CA ASP A 469 15.62 32.86 -12.72
C ASP A 469 16.86 32.01 -13.05
N ALA A 470 17.11 31.72 -14.33
CA ALA A 470 18.22 30.87 -14.75
C ALA A 470 19.55 31.62 -14.85
N ASP A 471 20.63 31.05 -14.32
CA ASP A 471 21.94 31.68 -14.25
C ASP A 471 22.75 31.53 -15.56
N SER A 472 22.42 30.57 -16.42
CA SER A 472 23.13 30.29 -17.67
C SER A 472 22.27 30.36 -18.93
N ASP A 473 22.88 30.73 -20.06
CA ASP A 473 22.19 30.73 -21.36
C ASP A 473 21.79 29.32 -21.80
N ALA A 474 22.53 28.29 -21.36
CA ALA A 474 22.19 26.90 -21.63
C ALA A 474 20.89 26.51 -20.91
N LEU A 475 20.69 26.96 -19.67
CA LEU A 475 19.45 26.77 -18.93
C LEU A 475 18.28 27.54 -19.53
N ARG A 476 18.49 28.81 -19.89
CA ARG A 476 17.46 29.61 -20.58
C ARG A 476 17.00 28.99 -21.90
N ALA A 477 17.88 28.22 -22.56
CA ALA A 477 17.56 27.51 -23.79
C ALA A 477 16.79 26.19 -23.56
N VAL A 478 16.98 25.52 -22.41
CA VAL A 478 16.35 24.21 -22.14
C VAL A 478 15.01 24.33 -21.40
N LEU A 479 14.84 25.32 -20.52
CA LEU A 479 13.64 25.51 -19.70
C LEU A 479 12.31 25.58 -20.49
N PRO A 480 12.24 26.17 -21.70
CA PRO A 480 11.01 26.18 -22.48
C PRO A 480 10.41 24.79 -22.76
N PHE A 481 11.24 23.74 -22.85
CA PHE A 481 10.77 22.36 -23.08
C PHE A 481 10.07 21.75 -21.85
N TYR A 482 10.23 22.34 -20.67
CA TYR A 482 9.62 21.83 -19.43
C TYR A 482 8.23 22.40 -19.16
N VAL A 483 7.83 23.47 -19.86
CA VAL A 483 6.50 24.07 -19.70
C VAL A 483 5.44 23.05 -20.13
N PRO A 484 4.55 22.58 -19.22
CA PRO A 484 3.58 21.55 -19.56
C PRO A 484 2.61 22.05 -20.64
N ARG A 485 2.29 21.18 -21.59
CA ARG A 485 1.24 21.50 -22.58
C ARG A 485 -0.15 21.36 -21.96
N PRO A 486 -1.14 22.13 -22.45
CA PRO A 486 -2.54 21.94 -22.08
C PRO A 486 -2.98 20.49 -22.29
N LYS A 487 -3.77 19.94 -21.35
CA LYS A 487 -4.25 18.54 -21.44
C LYS A 487 -5.07 18.31 -22.73
N GLU A 488 -5.74 19.35 -23.22
CA GLU A 488 -6.57 19.32 -24.42
C GLU A 488 -5.77 18.97 -25.67
N GLU A 489 -4.50 19.40 -25.76
CA GLU A 489 -3.62 19.06 -26.88
C GLU A 489 -3.30 17.55 -26.90
N TRP A 490 -3.12 16.96 -25.71
CA TRP A 490 -2.84 15.53 -25.57
C TRP A 490 -4.05 14.63 -25.82
N LEU A 491 -5.29 15.13 -25.64
CA LEU A 491 -6.51 14.34 -25.85
C LEU A 491 -6.57 13.72 -27.25
N THR A 492 -6.18 14.48 -28.28
CA THR A 492 -6.17 14.02 -29.67
C THR A 492 -5.18 12.85 -29.89
N VAL A 493 -3.99 12.96 -29.29
CA VAL A 493 -2.95 11.92 -29.33
C VAL A 493 -3.41 10.68 -28.57
N TRP A 494 -4.02 10.84 -27.39
CA TRP A 494 -4.49 9.71 -26.58
C TRP A 494 -5.71 9.01 -27.17
N GLN A 495 -6.61 9.74 -27.83
CA GLN A 495 -7.73 9.14 -28.58
C GLN A 495 -7.22 8.24 -29.71
N SER A 496 -6.24 8.71 -30.50
CA SER A 496 -5.62 7.90 -31.56
C SER A 496 -4.89 6.66 -31.05
N LYS A 497 -4.39 6.69 -29.81
CA LYS A 497 -3.72 5.56 -29.14
C LYS A 497 -4.69 4.57 -28.49
N ARG A 498 -5.85 4.99 -28.01
CA ARG A 498 -6.84 4.08 -27.37
C ARG A 498 -7.31 2.98 -28.32
N ASP A 499 -7.30 3.25 -29.63
CA ASP A 499 -7.65 2.27 -30.66
C ASP A 499 -6.50 1.31 -30.99
N ALA A 500 -5.25 1.63 -30.60
CA ALA A 500 -4.05 0.83 -30.86
C ALA A 500 -3.50 0.09 -29.61
N VAL A 501 -3.69 0.64 -28.40
CA VAL A 501 -2.99 0.24 -27.15
C VAL A 501 -3.78 -0.77 -26.29
N SER A 502 -4.97 -1.22 -26.71
CA SER A 502 -5.71 -2.26 -25.96
C SER A 502 -4.97 -3.61 -25.85
N ALA A 503 -3.85 -3.77 -26.56
CA ALA A 503 -3.06 -5.00 -26.62
C ALA A 503 -1.73 -5.02 -25.82
N GLU A 504 -1.11 -3.89 -25.45
CA GLU A 504 0.35 -3.88 -25.15
C GLU A 504 0.79 -3.66 -23.70
N VAL A 505 -0.08 -3.29 -22.75
CA VAL A 505 0.33 -3.16 -21.33
C VAL A 505 -0.52 -4.06 -20.43
N ASN A 506 -0.51 -5.36 -20.71
CA ASN A 506 -0.99 -6.34 -19.75
C ASN A 506 0.22 -6.91 -18.99
N SER A 507 0.50 -6.38 -17.80
CA SER A 507 1.53 -6.95 -16.92
C SER A 507 1.23 -8.40 -16.49
N GLY A 508 0.04 -8.91 -16.82
CA GLY A 508 -0.42 -10.26 -16.49
C GLY A 508 -0.59 -10.50 -15.00
N LEU A 509 -0.59 -9.44 -14.18
CA LEU A 509 -0.76 -9.50 -12.73
C LEU A 509 -2.21 -9.20 -12.37
N ALA A 510 -2.81 -10.10 -11.58
CA ALA A 510 -4.13 -9.90 -11.01
C ALA A 510 -4.15 -8.69 -10.06
N GLU A 511 -5.29 -8.02 -9.92
CA GLU A 511 -5.45 -6.87 -9.01
C GLU A 511 -5.09 -7.24 -7.56
N GLU A 512 -5.36 -8.48 -7.17
CA GLU A 512 -5.02 -9.08 -5.87
C GLU A 512 -3.51 -9.06 -5.57
N GLU A 513 -2.68 -9.16 -6.60
CA GLU A 513 -1.22 -9.25 -6.52
C GLU A 513 -0.53 -7.89 -6.58
N ARG A 514 -1.27 -6.83 -6.91
CA ARG A 514 -0.75 -5.46 -6.95
C ARG A 514 -0.59 -4.89 -5.54
N VAL A 515 0.29 -3.91 -5.38
CA VAL A 515 0.40 -3.15 -4.11
C VAL A 515 -0.88 -2.35 -3.86
N GLU A 516 -1.26 -2.21 -2.60
CA GLU A 516 -2.53 -1.58 -2.18
C GLU A 516 -2.63 -0.11 -2.61
N ASP A 517 -1.57 0.67 -2.39
CA ASP A 517 -1.51 2.06 -2.83
C ASP A 517 -0.09 2.42 -3.29
N ALA A 518 0.12 2.38 -4.61
CA ALA A 518 1.38 2.78 -5.25
C ALA A 518 1.58 4.31 -5.30
N GLY A 519 0.62 5.11 -4.82
CA GLY A 519 0.67 6.57 -4.87
C GLY A 519 0.59 7.15 -6.28
N LEU A 520 0.08 6.40 -7.26
CA LEU A 520 0.06 6.82 -8.67
C LEU A 520 -0.89 7.98 -8.91
N ASP A 521 -2.02 8.02 -8.21
CA ASP A 521 -3.07 9.02 -8.42
C ASP A 521 -2.84 10.32 -7.62
N TYR A 522 -1.73 10.43 -6.87
CA TYR A 522 -1.47 11.61 -6.06
C TYR A 522 -1.08 12.82 -6.93
N GLU A 523 -1.86 13.89 -6.83
CA GLU A 523 -1.50 15.22 -7.30
C GLU A 523 -1.07 16.06 -6.09
N ASP A 524 0.08 16.76 -6.20
CA ASP A 524 0.59 17.61 -5.13
C ASP A 524 -0.30 18.85 -5.02
N THR A 525 -1.11 18.91 -3.96
CA THR A 525 -2.08 19.99 -3.73
C THR A 525 -1.48 21.19 -2.99
N SER A 526 -0.21 21.13 -2.60
CA SER A 526 0.44 22.11 -1.71
C SER A 526 0.56 23.53 -2.28
N GLU A 527 0.25 23.73 -3.57
CA GLU A 527 0.21 25.05 -4.22
C GLU A 527 -0.99 25.19 -5.17
N THR A 528 -2.16 24.64 -4.80
CA THR A 528 -3.41 25.18 -5.36
C THR A 528 -3.59 26.61 -4.82
N PRO A 529 -3.65 27.66 -5.67
CA PRO A 529 -4.10 28.96 -5.21
C PRO A 529 -5.54 28.77 -4.73
N ASP A 530 -5.79 29.10 -3.47
CA ASP A 530 -7.07 29.01 -2.77
C ASP A 530 -7.65 27.60 -2.57
N ALA A 531 -7.11 26.88 -1.58
CA ALA A 531 -7.99 26.10 -0.72
C ALA A 531 -8.90 27.09 0.04
N VAL A 532 -10.06 27.36 -0.55
CA VAL A 532 -11.24 27.87 0.14
C VAL A 532 -11.58 26.83 1.22
N MET A 533 -10.91 26.90 2.37
CA MET A 533 -11.61 26.66 3.62
C MET A 533 -12.62 27.80 3.72
N ALA A 534 -13.83 27.55 3.23
CA ALA A 534 -14.95 28.42 3.53
C ALA A 534 -14.99 28.55 5.07
N PRO A 535 -14.97 29.77 5.63
CA PRO A 535 -15.20 29.92 7.05
C PRO A 535 -16.60 29.36 7.31
N ILE A 536 -16.68 28.37 8.20
CA ILE A 536 -17.95 27.92 8.75
C ILE A 536 -18.57 29.17 9.38
N ALA A 537 -19.60 29.70 8.72
CA ALA A 537 -20.38 30.80 9.25
C ALA A 537 -20.99 30.37 10.58
N ALA A 538 -20.97 31.31 11.53
CA ALA A 538 -21.31 31.17 12.95
C ALA A 538 -22.66 30.50 13.23
#